data_AF-A7HHH6-F1
#
_entry.id   AF-A7HHH6-F1
#
_cell.length_a   1.000
_cell.length_b   1.000
_cell.length_c   1.000
_cell.angle_alpha   90.00
_cell.angle_beta   90.00
_cell.angle_gamma   90.00
#
_symmetry.space_group_name_H-M   'P 1'
#
loop_
_entity.id
_entity.type
_entity.pdbx_description
1 polymer ?
#
loop_
_entity_poly.entity_id
_entity_poly.type
_entity_poly.pdbx_seq_one_letter_code
_entity_poly.pdbx_strand_id
1 'polypeptide(L)'
;MRSPPLSFGVDGCKGGWIAANASDLSSTPRFVLFERFSDLAAAVSDTGTLALVDIPIELTDGARACDGAARKLLGLRRACSVFTPP
;
A
#
# COMPACT_ATOMS: atom_id res chain seq x y z
N MET A 1 4.74 20.32 -22.92
CA MET A 1 4.80 19.10 -22.07
C MET A 1 3.68 19.21 -21.04
N ARG A 2 2.88 18.15 -20.83
CA ARG A 2 1.93 18.14 -19.70
C ARG A 2 2.74 17.99 -18.41
N SER A 3 2.42 18.76 -17.38
CA SER A 3 2.97 18.54 -16.04
C SER A 3 2.60 17.12 -15.58
N PRO A 4 3.50 16.41 -14.87
CA PRO A 4 3.17 15.10 -14.34
C PRO A 4 1.97 15.21 -13.40
N PRO A 5 1.07 14.20 -13.40
CA PRO A 5 -0.06 14.18 -12.49
C PRO A 5 0.42 14.17 -11.04
N LEU A 6 -0.35 14.83 -10.15
CA LEU A 6 -0.13 14.70 -8.72
C LEU A 6 -0.29 13.22 -8.36
N SER A 7 0.72 12.63 -7.72
CA SER A 7 0.73 11.19 -7.43
C SER A 7 0.66 10.93 -5.94
N PHE A 8 -0.15 9.95 -5.54
CA PHE A 8 -0.28 9.47 -4.17
C PHE A 8 0.17 8.01 -4.10
N GLY A 9 1.08 7.68 -3.18
CA GLY A 9 1.35 6.31 -2.76
C GLY A 9 0.46 5.95 -1.58
N VAL A 10 -0.21 4.81 -1.62
CA VAL A 10 -1.24 4.43 -0.64
C VAL A 10 -0.98 3.01 -0.13
N ASP A 11 -0.99 2.82 1.18
CA ASP A 11 -0.87 1.51 1.83
C ASP A 11 -1.87 1.39 3.00
N GLY A 12 -2.26 0.14 3.29
CA GLY A 12 -3.13 -0.19 4.41
C GLY A 12 -2.35 -0.26 5.72
N CYS A 13 -2.91 0.30 6.79
CA CYS A 13 -2.35 0.20 8.13
C CYS A 13 -3.44 -0.04 9.18
N LYS A 14 -3.02 -0.27 10.44
CA LYS A 14 -3.95 -0.56 11.55
C LYS A 14 -5.04 0.51 11.74
N GLY A 15 -4.77 1.76 11.36
CA GLY A 15 -5.69 2.89 11.48
C GLY A 15 -6.51 3.21 10.22
N GLY A 16 -6.44 2.37 9.18
CA GLY A 16 -7.08 2.61 7.89
C GLY A 16 -6.07 2.65 6.74
N TRP A 17 -6.00 3.75 6.01
CA TRP A 17 -5.19 3.92 4.80
C TRP A 17 -4.31 5.15 4.91
N ILE A 18 -3.00 4.98 4.77
CA ILE A 18 -2.06 6.09 4.75
C ILE A 18 -1.73 6.46 3.31
N ALA A 19 -1.85 7.74 2.98
CA ALA A 19 -1.52 8.28 1.67
C ALA A 19 -0.32 9.22 1.78
N ALA A 20 0.72 8.97 0.98
CA ALA A 20 1.89 9.80 0.85
C ALA A 20 1.82 10.58 -0.47
N ASN A 21 2.04 11.91 -0.43
CA ASN A 21 2.23 12.72 -1.63
C ASN A 21 3.49 13.57 -1.52
N ALA A 22 4.15 13.77 -2.65
CA ALA A 22 5.29 14.66 -2.79
C ALA A 22 5.17 15.40 -4.13
N SER A 23 5.64 16.64 -4.19
CA SER A 23 5.72 17.41 -5.43
C SER A 23 6.74 16.85 -6.42
N ASP A 24 7.81 16.23 -5.90
CA ASP A 24 8.87 15.58 -6.66
C ASP A 24 9.63 14.57 -5.77
N LEU A 25 10.61 13.86 -6.36
CA LEU A 25 11.43 12.85 -5.69
C LEU A 25 12.36 13.40 -4.60
N SER A 26 12.66 14.69 -4.61
CA SER A 26 13.56 15.34 -3.64
C SER A 26 12.80 15.94 -2.45
N SER A 27 11.48 16.04 -2.56
CA SER A 27 10.61 16.63 -1.55
C SER A 27 10.30 15.63 -0.44
N THR A 28 10.28 16.11 0.80
CA THR A 28 9.77 15.31 1.92
C THR A 28 8.29 14.99 1.70
N PRO A 29 7.88 13.71 1.71
CA PRO A 29 6.49 13.35 1.51
C PRO A 29 5.62 13.85 2.66
N ARG A 30 4.42 14.34 2.32
CA ARG A 30 3.35 14.59 3.28
C ARG A 30 2.46 13.36 3.38
N PHE A 31 2.09 13.03 4.61
CA PHE A 31 1.25 11.88 4.92
C PHE A 31 -0.11 12.32 5.44
N VAL A 32 -1.16 11.63 4.99
CA VAL A 32 -2.53 11.79 5.49
C VAL A 32 -3.08 10.39 5.79
N LEU A 33 -3.70 10.23 6.96
CA LEU A 33 -4.36 9.00 7.36
C LEU A 33 -5.87 9.14 7.11
N PHE A 34 -6.45 8.17 6.42
CA PHE A 34 -7.89 8.04 6.19
C PHE A 34 -8.39 6.78 6.87
N GLU A 35 -9.46 6.88 7.66
CA GLU A 35 -10.03 5.70 8.35
C GLU A 35 -10.61 4.69 7.35
N ARG A 36 -11.24 5.18 6.28
CA ARG A 36 -11.87 4.35 5.23
C ARG A 36 -11.28 4.65 3.86
N PHE A 37 -11.18 3.62 3.02
CA PHE A 37 -10.73 3.78 1.62
C PHE A 37 -11.63 4.72 0.82
N SER A 38 -12.94 4.76 1.12
CA SER A 38 -13.88 5.67 0.47
C SER A 38 -13.54 7.15 0.69
N ASP A 39 -13.05 7.49 1.89
CA ASP A 39 -12.69 8.86 2.24
C ASP A 39 -11.42 9.29 1.48
N LEU A 40 -10.46 8.36 1.36
CA LEU A 40 -9.27 8.54 0.53
C LEU A 40 -9.66 8.71 -0.94
N ALA A 41 -10.48 7.80 -1.48
CA ALA A 41 -10.91 7.82 -2.86
C ALA A 41 -11.59 9.16 -3.20
N ALA A 42 -12.49 9.65 -2.34
CA ALA A 42 -13.11 10.95 -2.49
C ALA A 42 -12.10 12.11 -2.49
N ALA A 43 -11.08 12.06 -1.61
CA ALA A 43 -10.05 13.08 -1.52
C ALA A 43 -9.08 13.13 -2.71
N VAL A 44 -8.92 12.03 -3.45
CA VAL A 44 -8.00 11.93 -4.61
C VAL A 44 -8.72 11.86 -5.96
N SER A 45 -10.06 12.00 -5.98
CA SER A 45 -10.88 11.87 -7.19
C SER A 45 -10.79 13.07 -8.16
N ASP A 46 -10.01 14.10 -7.83
CA ASP A 46 -9.82 15.27 -8.70
C ASP A 46 -9.12 14.92 -10.02
N THR A 47 -9.51 15.58 -11.10
CA THR A 47 -8.97 15.36 -12.45
C THR A 47 -7.46 15.62 -12.49
N GLY A 48 -6.67 14.61 -12.85
CA GLY A 48 -5.22 14.70 -12.97
C GLY A 48 -4.43 14.17 -11.77
N THR A 49 -5.11 13.53 -10.81
CA THR A 49 -4.47 12.80 -9.71
C THR A 49 -4.32 11.31 -10.05
N LEU A 50 -3.17 10.73 -9.74
CA LEU A 50 -2.91 9.28 -9.83
C LEU A 50 -2.67 8.70 -8.44
N ALA A 51 -3.55 7.82 -7.98
CA ALA A 51 -3.36 7.06 -6.75
C ALA A 51 -2.80 5.66 -7.05
N LEU A 52 -1.69 5.32 -6.41
CA LEU A 52 -0.99 4.04 -6.50
C LEU A 52 -1.21 3.30 -5.18
N VAL A 53 -2.02 2.25 -5.21
CA VAL A 53 -2.41 1.49 -4.01
C VAL A 53 -1.63 0.19 -3.95
N ASP A 54 -0.90 -0.03 -2.86
CA ASP A 54 -0.26 -1.31 -2.57
C ASP A 54 -1.34 -2.32 -2.16
N ILE A 55 -1.68 -3.21 -3.09
CA ILE A 55 -2.67 -4.26 -2.91
C ILE A 55 -2.09 -5.57 -3.43
N PRO A 56 -2.35 -6.71 -2.79
CA PRO A 56 -1.94 -8.00 -3.31
C PRO A 56 -2.42 -8.20 -4.75
N ILE A 57 -1.48 -8.59 -5.61
CA ILE A 57 -1.79 -9.11 -6.95
C ILE A 57 -2.20 -10.56 -6.73
N GLU A 58 -3.48 -10.84 -6.95
CA GLU A 58 -4.24 -12.04 -6.57
C GLU A 58 -4.76 -12.05 -5.13
N LEU A 59 -6.09 -12.14 -5.00
CA LEU A 59 -6.81 -12.41 -3.77
C LEU A 59 -7.08 -13.91 -3.73
N THR A 60 -6.27 -14.65 -2.97
CA THR A 60 -6.48 -16.08 -2.77
C THR A 60 -7.20 -16.32 -1.46
N ASP A 61 -8.17 -17.23 -1.43
CA ASP A 61 -8.83 -17.67 -0.19
C ASP A 61 -7.85 -18.50 0.68
N GLY A 62 -6.91 -17.83 1.33
CA GLY A 62 -6.00 -18.42 2.32
C GLY A 62 -4.51 -18.34 1.98
N ALA A 63 -3.71 -19.02 2.80
CA ALA A 63 -2.26 -18.94 2.73
C ALA A 63 -1.68 -19.59 1.47
N ARG A 64 -0.79 -18.89 0.79
CA ARG A 64 -0.07 -19.43 -0.37
C ARG A 64 0.89 -20.51 0.09
N ALA A 65 1.04 -21.58 -0.68
CA ALA A 65 1.96 -22.66 -0.37
C ALA A 65 3.42 -22.17 -0.19
N CYS A 66 3.81 -21.14 -0.93
CA CYS A 66 5.12 -20.51 -0.82
C CYS A 66 5.35 -19.82 0.54
N ASP A 67 4.32 -19.23 1.17
CA ASP A 67 4.43 -18.63 2.50
C ASP A 67 4.80 -19.69 3.54
N GLY A 68 4.14 -20.86 3.48
CA GLY A 68 4.43 -22.00 4.36
C GLY A 68 5.84 -22.56 4.15
N ALA A 69 6.29 -22.68 2.90
CA ALA A 69 7.66 -23.11 2.58
C ALA A 69 8.70 -22.10 3.10
N ALA A 70 8.45 -20.80 2.91
CA ALA A 70 9.34 -19.73 3.38
C ALA A 70 9.45 -19.73 4.92
N ARG A 71 8.33 -19.89 5.64
CA ARG A 71 8.34 -19.99 7.11
C ARG A 71 9.18 -21.16 7.61
N LYS A 72 9.08 -22.33 6.97
CA LYS A 72 9.90 -23.51 7.29
C LYS A 72 11.39 -23.24 7.08
N LEU A 73 11.76 -22.62 5.97
CA LEU A 73 13.16 -22.29 5.65
C LEU A 73 13.75 -21.23 6.60
N LEU A 74 12.96 -20.21 6.96
CA LEU A 74 13.41 -19.11 7.81
C LEU A 74 13.52 -19.48 9.29
N GLY A 75 12.80 -20.51 9.73
CA GLY A 75 12.80 -21.01 11.10
C GLY A 75 12.17 -20.04 12.11
N LEU A 76 12.09 -20.47 13.37
CA LEU A 76 11.34 -19.78 14.44
C LEU A 76 11.68 -18.29 14.59
N ARG A 77 12.95 -17.91 14.36
CA ARG A 77 13.40 -16.51 14.53
C ARG A 77 12.88 -15.56 13.46
N ARG A 78 12.53 -16.05 12.27
CA ARG A 78 12.19 -15.20 11.10
C ARG A 78 10.90 -15.62 10.39
N ALA A 79 10.26 -16.71 10.81
CA ALA A 79 8.98 -17.14 10.25
C ALA A 79 7.88 -16.06 10.38
N CYS A 80 7.92 -15.26 11.45
CA CYS A 80 6.95 -14.17 11.67
C CYS A 80 7.10 -12.99 10.70
N SER A 81 8.19 -12.92 9.91
CA SER A 81 8.39 -11.91 8.88
C SER A 81 7.70 -12.26 7.55
N VAL A 82 7.11 -13.47 7.44
CA VAL A 82 6.34 -13.88 6.26
C VAL A 82 4.85 -13.69 6.54
N PHE A 83 4.35 -12.54 6.11
CA PHE A 83 2.94 -12.18 6.20
C PHE A 83 2.16 -12.83 5.05
N THR A 84 1.04 -13.47 5.39
CA THR A 84 0.10 -13.96 4.38
C THR A 84 -0.81 -12.79 4.03
N PRO A 85 -0.82 -12.33 2.77
CA PRO A 85 -1.75 -11.28 2.34
C PRO A 85 -3.20 -11.78 2.43
N PRO A 86 -4.17 -10.87 2.61
CA PRO A 86 -5.60 -11.20 2.59
C PRO A 86 -6.07 -11.68 1.21
#